data_AF-A0A1X2HU29-F1
#
_entry.id   AF-A0A1X2HU29-F1
#
_cell.length_a   1.000
_cell.length_b   1.000
_cell.length_c   1.000
_cell.angle_alpha   90.00
_cell.angle_beta   90.00
_cell.angle_gamma   90.00
#
_symmetry.space_group_name_H-M   'P 1'
#
loop_
_entity.id
_entity.type
_entity.pdbx_description
1 polymer ?
#
loop_
_entity_poly.entity_id
_entity_poly.type
_entity_poly.pdbx_seq_one_letter_code
_entity_poly.pdbx_strand_id
1 'polypeptide(L)'
;MAEYDHNADDLESARLLDDHYKSLEQRAARSLLWFWRFCIFGIVGSCSLKVSQHILRLIFTETFWYYYLSLFLLELIVYTLMLVIVGSCLGQRRFFCGVALRMWGWLLPSSTKERYYNALFPPIR
;
A
#
# COMPACT_ATOMS: atom_id res chain seq x y z
N MET A 1 -40.58 42.37 5.12
CA MET A 1 -40.77 40.91 5.09
C MET A 1 -39.88 40.22 4.05
N ALA A 2 -39.54 40.88 2.92
CA ALA A 2 -38.61 40.33 1.92
C ALA A 2 -37.13 40.27 2.33
N GLU A 3 -36.68 41.13 3.26
CA GLU A 3 -35.27 41.19 3.69
C GLU A 3 -34.83 40.01 4.57
N TYR A 4 -35.77 39.32 5.20
CA TYR A 4 -35.49 38.15 6.04
C TYR A 4 -35.26 36.87 5.21
N ASP A 5 -35.90 36.79 4.05
CA ASP A 5 -35.81 35.64 3.13
C ASP A 5 -34.43 35.60 2.46
N HIS A 6 -33.91 36.76 2.05
CA HIS A 6 -32.63 36.86 1.36
C HIS A 6 -31.43 36.41 2.22
N ASN A 7 -31.47 36.70 3.53
CA ASN A 7 -30.40 36.34 4.46
C ASN A 7 -30.40 34.84 4.81
N ALA A 8 -31.55 34.17 4.68
CA ALA A 8 -31.66 32.71 4.89
C ALA A 8 -31.00 31.94 3.73
N ASP A 9 -31.22 32.39 2.49
CA ASP A 9 -30.62 31.81 1.29
C ASP A 9 -29.08 31.99 1.28
N ASP A 10 -28.58 33.15 1.70
CA ASP A 10 -27.15 33.41 1.82
C ASP A 10 -26.48 32.52 2.89
N LEU A 11 -27.16 32.28 4.01
CA LEU A 11 -26.67 31.40 5.06
C LEU A 11 -26.67 29.92 4.62
N GLU A 12 -27.67 29.49 3.86
CA GLU A 12 -27.75 28.14 3.32
C GLU A 12 -26.70 27.89 2.24
N SER A 13 -26.49 28.85 1.35
CA SER A 13 -25.44 28.78 0.33
C SER A 13 -24.02 28.73 0.94
N ALA A 14 -23.75 29.48 2.01
CA ALA A 14 -22.49 29.43 2.73
C ALA A 14 -22.25 28.06 3.38
N ARG A 15 -23.28 27.42 3.93
CA ARG A 15 -23.19 26.07 4.52
C ARG A 15 -22.90 25.00 3.46
N LEU A 16 -23.59 25.05 2.32
CA LEU A 16 -23.36 24.11 1.22
C LEU A 16 -21.92 24.19 0.68
N LEU A 17 -21.35 25.40 0.64
CA LEU A 17 -19.99 25.63 0.17
C LEU A 17 -18.95 25.06 1.15
N ASP A 18 -19.18 25.18 2.46
CA ASP A 18 -18.31 24.57 3.50
C ASP A 18 -18.35 23.04 3.47
N ASP A 19 -19.53 22.43 3.32
CA ASP A 19 -19.66 20.98 3.18
C ASP A 19 -18.97 20.45 1.92
N HIS A 20 -19.10 21.18 0.81
CA HIS A 20 -18.40 20.86 -0.43
C HIS A 20 -16.87 20.95 -0.25
N TYR A 21 -16.37 21.99 0.42
CA TYR A 21 -14.93 22.15 0.71
C TYR A 21 -14.39 21.01 1.59
N LYS A 22 -15.07 20.66 2.68
CA LYS A 22 -14.70 19.52 3.53
C LYS A 22 -14.68 18.20 2.75
N SER A 23 -15.63 18.01 1.85
CA SER A 23 -15.67 16.81 1.00
C SER A 23 -14.47 16.74 0.04
N LEU A 24 -14.01 17.89 -0.47
CA LEU A 24 -12.83 17.99 -1.33
C LEU A 24 -11.55 17.72 -0.55
N GLU A 25 -11.40 18.28 0.66
CA GLU A 25 -10.25 18.00 1.53
C GLU A 25 -10.15 16.51 1.87
N GLN A 26 -11.28 15.86 2.19
CA GLN A 26 -11.30 14.41 2.43
C GLN A 26 -10.86 13.60 1.21
N ARG A 27 -11.30 14.00 0.00
CA ARG A 27 -10.89 13.36 -1.25
C ARG A 27 -9.40 13.59 -1.51
N ALA A 28 -8.90 14.80 -1.31
CA ALA A 28 -7.48 15.15 -1.47
C ALA A 28 -6.59 14.37 -0.50
N ALA A 29 -6.96 14.30 0.79
CA ALA A 29 -6.23 13.55 1.80
C ALA A 29 -6.15 12.05 1.47
N ARG A 30 -7.25 11.46 0.98
CA ARG A 30 -7.26 10.05 0.52
C ARG A 30 -6.36 9.84 -0.69
N SER A 31 -6.38 10.75 -1.66
CA SER A 31 -5.51 10.70 -2.83
C SER A 31 -4.05 10.83 -2.45
N LEU A 32 -3.70 11.71 -1.51
CA LEU A 32 -2.34 11.87 -0.99
C LEU A 32 -1.84 10.60 -0.28
N LEU A 33 -2.69 9.95 0.52
CA LEU A 33 -2.35 8.66 1.14
C LEU A 33 -2.08 7.56 0.10
N TRP A 34 -2.86 7.52 -0.97
CA TRP A 34 -2.63 6.59 -2.07
C TRP A 34 -1.37 6.90 -2.85
N PHE A 35 -1.15 8.18 -3.16
CA PHE A 35 0.06 8.65 -3.81
C PHE A 35 1.31 8.30 -2.99
N TRP A 36 1.26 8.53 -1.68
CA TRP A 36 2.33 8.14 -0.75
C TRP A 36 2.63 6.64 -0.81
N ARG A 37 1.59 5.79 -0.84
CA ARG A 37 1.76 4.33 -1.02
C ARG A 37 2.40 3.99 -2.36
N PHE A 38 1.98 4.64 -3.44
CA PHE A 38 2.60 4.45 -4.77
C PHE A 38 4.08 4.83 -4.77
N CYS A 39 4.45 5.93 -4.12
CA CYS A 39 5.86 6.31 -3.96
C CYS A 39 6.66 5.22 -3.24
N ILE A 40 6.11 4.65 -2.16
CA ILE A 40 6.76 3.53 -1.44
C ILE A 40 6.93 2.33 -2.37
N PHE A 41 5.88 1.93 -3.10
CA PHE A 41 5.97 0.83 -4.05
C PHE A 41 7.04 1.07 -5.13
N GLY A 42 7.12 2.28 -5.67
CA GLY A 42 8.11 2.65 -6.69
C GLY A 42 9.55 2.62 -6.17
N ILE A 43 9.78 3.18 -4.99
CA ILE A 43 11.11 3.18 -4.34
C ILE A 43 11.51 1.74 -4.00
N VAL A 44 10.62 0.97 -3.38
CA VAL A 44 10.88 -0.42 -2.98
C VAL A 44 11.17 -1.30 -4.21
N GLY A 45 10.36 -1.20 -5.27
CA GLY A 45 10.59 -1.96 -6.50
C GLY A 45 11.88 -1.61 -7.23
N SER A 46 12.29 -0.34 -7.19
CA SER A 46 13.56 0.09 -7.78
C SER A 46 14.76 -0.40 -6.96
N CYS A 47 14.63 -0.37 -5.63
CA CYS A 47 15.67 -0.85 -4.71
C CYS A 47 15.81 -2.37 -4.72
N SER A 48 14.71 -3.11 -4.75
CA SER A 48 14.71 -4.58 -4.73
C SER A 48 15.45 -5.15 -5.93
N LEU A 49 15.22 -4.63 -7.14
CA LEU A 49 15.93 -5.09 -8.34
C LEU A 49 17.45 -4.93 -8.23
N LYS A 50 17.93 -3.79 -7.72
CA LYS A 50 19.37 -3.57 -7.50
C LYS A 50 19.94 -4.55 -6.48
N VAL A 51 19.20 -4.81 -5.41
CA VAL A 51 19.59 -5.75 -4.36
C VAL A 51 19.61 -7.18 -4.90
N SER A 52 18.57 -7.61 -5.61
CA SER A 52 18.47 -8.94 -6.21
C SER A 52 19.56 -9.17 -7.25
N GLN A 53 19.86 -8.18 -8.10
CA GLN A 53 20.98 -8.26 -9.04
C GLN A 53 22.33 -8.40 -8.32
N HIS A 54 22.52 -7.69 -7.20
CA HIS A 54 23.75 -7.76 -6.43
C HIS A 54 23.91 -9.12 -5.76
N ILE A 55 22.86 -9.63 -5.12
CA ILE A 55 22.83 -10.98 -4.52
C ILE A 55 23.09 -12.04 -5.59
N LEU A 56 22.44 -11.93 -6.75
CA LEU A 56 22.58 -12.92 -7.80
C LEU A 56 23.97 -12.94 -8.42
N ARG A 57 24.63 -11.77 -8.56
CA ARG A 57 26.04 -11.69 -8.97
C ARG A 57 27.01 -12.27 -7.95
N LEU A 58 26.68 -12.21 -6.65
CA LEU A 58 27.48 -12.82 -5.60
C LEU A 58 27.38 -14.34 -5.59
N ILE A 59 26.21 -14.89 -5.94
CA ILE A 59 25.95 -16.33 -5.91
C ILE A 59 26.35 -16.99 -7.25
N PHE A 60 26.10 -16.33 -8.38
CA PHE A 60 26.36 -16.86 -9.71
C PHE A 60 27.33 -15.94 -10.46
N THR A 61 28.54 -16.44 -10.67
CA THR A 61 29.60 -15.76 -11.43
C THR A 61 29.37 -15.84 -12.94
N GLU A 62 28.62 -16.85 -13.43
CA GLU A 62 28.33 -17.05 -14.85
C GLU A 62 26.84 -16.93 -15.18
N THR A 63 26.55 -16.38 -16.37
CA THR A 63 25.18 -16.13 -16.84
C THR A 63 24.61 -17.38 -17.49
N PHE A 64 23.96 -18.22 -16.69
CA PHE A 64 23.24 -19.40 -17.19
C PHE A 64 21.85 -19.03 -17.71
N TRP A 65 21.28 -19.88 -18.57
CA TRP A 65 19.87 -19.83 -19.01
C TRP A 65 18.83 -19.66 -17.87
N TYR A 66 19.10 -20.15 -16.66
CA TYR A 66 18.22 -20.02 -15.50
C TYR A 66 18.42 -18.71 -14.72
N TYR A 67 19.37 -17.86 -15.11
CA TYR A 67 19.66 -16.58 -14.46
C TYR A 67 18.41 -15.71 -14.31
N TYR A 68 17.63 -15.55 -15.39
CA TYR A 68 16.41 -14.74 -15.36
C TYR A 68 15.31 -15.36 -14.50
N LEU A 69 15.20 -16.69 -14.45
CA LEU A 69 14.24 -17.39 -13.61
C LEU A 69 14.62 -17.25 -12.12
N SER A 70 15.90 -17.43 -11.80
CA SER A 70 16.43 -17.23 -10.45
C SER A 70 16.30 -15.77 -10.01
N LEU A 71 16.56 -14.82 -10.91
CA LEU A 71 16.35 -13.40 -10.65
C LEU A 71 14.88 -13.11 -10.35
N PHE A 72 13.95 -13.67 -11.12
CA PHE A 72 12.51 -13.47 -10.90
C PHE A 72 12.04 -14.04 -9.56
N LEU A 73 12.45 -15.26 -9.21
CA LEU A 73 12.09 -15.88 -7.93
C LEU A 73 12.71 -15.14 -6.74
N LEU A 74 13.98 -14.75 -6.86
CA LEU A 74 14.68 -14.00 -5.83
C LEU A 74 14.05 -12.61 -5.67
N GLU A 75 13.76 -11.92 -6.76
CA GLU A 75 13.09 -10.62 -6.76
C GLU A 75 11.73 -10.72 -6.08
N LEU A 76 10.94 -11.75 -6.38
CA LEU A 76 9.64 -11.97 -5.72
C LEU A 76 9.78 -12.04 -4.18
N ILE A 77 10.80 -12.75 -3.69
CA ILE A 77 11.07 -12.90 -2.25
C ILE A 77 11.59 -11.58 -1.66
N VAL A 78 12.66 -11.01 -2.24
CA VAL A 78 13.34 -9.80 -1.78
C VAL A 78 12.38 -8.62 -1.77
N TYR A 79 11.62 -8.45 -2.85
CA TYR A 79 10.61 -7.42 -2.97
C TYR A 79 9.55 -7.54 -1.87
N THR A 80 9.00 -8.74 -1.65
CA THR A 80 7.99 -8.95 -0.60
C THR A 80 8.55 -8.62 0.79
N LEU A 81 9.77 -9.06 1.09
CA LEU A 81 10.43 -8.78 2.37
C LEU A 81 10.65 -7.28 2.57
N MET A 82 11.20 -6.59 1.57
CA MET A 82 11.40 -5.13 1.63
C MET A 82 10.08 -4.39 1.83
N LEU A 83 9.02 -4.82 1.15
CA LEU A 83 7.68 -4.24 1.29
C LEU A 83 7.15 -4.36 2.73
N VAL A 84 7.30 -5.53 3.34
CA VAL A 84 6.87 -5.77 4.72
C VAL A 84 7.73 -4.99 5.71
N ILE A 85 9.04 -4.92 5.51
CA ILE A 85 9.97 -4.18 6.37
C ILE A 85 9.68 -2.68 6.30
N VAL A 86 9.67 -2.09 5.11
CA VAL A 86 9.39 -0.66 4.92
C VAL A 86 7.98 -0.32 5.39
N GLY A 87 6.99 -1.16 5.08
CA GLY A 87 5.63 -1.00 5.57
C GLY A 87 5.52 -1.07 7.10
N SER A 88 6.36 -1.87 7.75
CA SER A 88 6.44 -1.95 9.22
C SER A 88 7.12 -0.72 9.82
N CYS A 89 8.21 -0.23 9.23
CA CYS A 89 8.90 0.99 9.67
C CYS A 89 7.99 2.23 9.60
N LEU A 90 7.09 2.29 8.62
CA LEU A 90 6.15 3.39 8.43
C LEU A 90 4.84 3.25 9.22
N GLY A 91 4.72 2.24 10.09
CA GLY A 91 3.52 1.99 10.90
C GLY A 91 2.30 1.49 10.11
N GLN A 92 2.44 1.24 8.80
CA GLN A 92 1.38 0.73 7.92
C GLN A 92 1.43 -0.79 7.73
N ARG A 93 1.98 -1.53 8.70
CA ARG A 93 2.20 -2.98 8.65
C ARG A 93 0.94 -3.75 8.24
N ARG A 94 -0.22 -3.36 8.74
CA ARG A 94 -1.52 -3.97 8.42
C ARG A 94 -1.84 -3.97 6.92
N PHE A 95 -1.62 -2.86 6.24
CA PHE A 95 -1.89 -2.75 4.80
C PHE A 95 -0.89 -3.58 3.99
N PHE A 96 0.40 -3.40 4.26
CA PHE A 96 1.46 -4.05 3.48
C PHE A 96 1.57 -5.56 3.73
N CYS A 97 1.33 -6.03 4.96
CA CYS A 97 1.18 -7.47 5.22
C CYS A 97 -0.03 -8.05 4.49
N GLY A 98 -1.14 -7.31 4.39
CA GLY A 98 -2.29 -7.75 3.59
C GLY A 98 -1.96 -7.90 2.10
N VAL A 99 -1.17 -6.98 1.56
CA VAL A 99 -0.66 -7.06 0.18
C VAL A 99 0.28 -8.26 0.00
N ALA A 100 1.22 -8.46 0.92
CA ALA A 100 2.11 -9.62 0.90
C ALA A 100 1.34 -10.94 1.00
N LEU A 101 0.35 -11.03 1.90
CA LEU A 101 -0.51 -12.21 2.02
C LEU A 101 -1.38 -12.44 0.78
N ARG A 102 -1.77 -11.40 0.04
CA ARG A 102 -2.45 -11.57 -1.26
C ARG A 102 -1.49 -12.09 -2.33
N MET A 103 -0.28 -11.54 -2.40
CA MET A 103 0.75 -12.00 -3.34
C MET A 103 1.13 -13.46 -3.11
N TRP A 104 1.30 -13.86 -1.84
CA TRP A 104 1.63 -15.23 -1.46
C TRP A 104 0.39 -16.09 -1.19
N GLY A 105 -0.80 -15.52 -1.32
CA GLY A 105 -2.06 -16.18 -1.02
C GLY A 105 -2.35 -17.34 -1.97
N TRP A 106 -1.74 -17.37 -3.15
CA TRP A 106 -1.82 -18.53 -4.04
C TRP A 106 -1.07 -19.77 -3.53
N LEU A 107 -0.11 -19.57 -2.61
CA LEU A 107 0.81 -20.59 -2.11
C LEU A 107 0.33 -21.13 -0.76
N LEU A 108 -0.46 -20.34 -0.03
CA LEU A 108 -1.02 -20.70 1.27
C LEU A 108 -2.37 -21.43 1.11
N PRO A 109 -2.53 -22.66 1.64
CA PRO A 109 -3.81 -23.36 1.66
C PRO A 109 -4.86 -22.59 2.46
N SER A 110 -6.12 -22.69 2.04
CA SER A 110 -7.24 -21.88 2.54
C SER A 110 -7.43 -21.94 4.06
N SER A 111 -7.25 -23.11 4.68
CA SER A 111 -7.35 -23.27 6.14
C SER A 111 -6.27 -22.52 6.93
N THR A 112 -5.12 -22.23 6.31
CA THR A 112 -4.04 -21.50 6.97
C THR A 112 -4.26 -19.99 6.87
N LYS A 113 -4.95 -19.51 5.83
CA LYS A 113 -5.27 -18.09 5.65
C LYS A 113 -6.08 -17.52 6.81
N GLU A 114 -7.12 -18.22 7.27
CA GLU A 114 -7.95 -17.76 8.40
C GLU A 114 -7.16 -17.65 9.70
N ARG A 115 -6.29 -18.63 10.00
CA ARG A 115 -5.44 -18.59 11.20
C ARG A 115 -4.47 -17.41 11.17
N TYR A 116 -3.80 -17.16 10.04
CA TYR A 116 -2.87 -16.04 9.94
C TYR A 116 -3.61 -14.69 9.94
N TYR A 117 -4.77 -14.59 9.32
CA TYR A 117 -5.57 -13.35 9.32
C TYR A 117 -6.00 -12.97 10.74
N ASN A 118 -6.51 -13.93 11.52
CA ASN A 118 -6.92 -13.71 12.90
C ASN A 118 -5.72 -13.42 13.83
N ALA A 119 -4.55 -13.98 13.56
CA ALA A 119 -3.33 -13.71 14.32
C ALA A 119 -2.72 -12.33 14.02
N LEU A 120 -2.78 -11.87 12.76
CA LEU A 120 -2.19 -10.60 12.34
C LEU A 120 -3.11 -9.40 12.54
N PHE A 121 -4.43 -9.64 12.56
CA PHE A 121 -5.47 -8.65 12.80
C PHE A 121 -6.38 -9.14 13.93
N PRO A 122 -5.91 -9.10 15.20
CA PRO A 122 -6.75 -9.48 16.31
C PRO A 122 -8.01 -8.59 16.33
N PRO A 123 -9.20 -9.17 16.53
CA PRO A 123 -10.43 -8.37 16.66
C PRO A 123 -10.25 -7.44 17.86
N ILE A 124 -10.51 -6.15 17.63
CA ILE A 124 -10.50 -5.15 18.70
C ILE A 124 -11.69 -5.49 19.60
N ARG A 125 -11.41 -5.99 20.80
CA ARG A 125 -12.40 -6.18 21.87
C ARG A 125 -12.71 -4.87 22.55
#